data_AF-A0A7V4T832-F1
#
_entry.id   AF-A0A7V4T832-F1
#
_cell.length_a   1.000
_cell.length_b   1.000
_cell.length_c   1.000
_cell.angle_alpha   90.00
_cell.angle_beta   90.00
_cell.angle_gamma   90.00
#
_symmetry.space_group_name_H-M   'P 1'
#
loop_
_entity.id
_entity.type
_entity.pdbx_description
1 polymer ?
#
loop_
_entity_poly.entity_id
_entity_poly.type
_entity_poly.pdbx_seq_one_letter_code
_entity_poly.pdbx_strand_id
1 'polypeptide(L)'
;LMDTIYIDNAADVHILASEKLEENHSLSGNIYFVSQDEPVAPWDMVDAVLEAAGLPPVKGHISTKTAYIAGAVFEFFYKLFNIKTDPPITRFVAIELGTSHWFNISKAKKDLGYYPKISTEEGLKRLKQWFSSNGDKKNE
;
A
#
# COMPACT_ATOMS: atom_id res chain seq x y z
N LEU A 1 2.35 -12.83 2.56
CA LEU A 1 2.69 -11.58 3.28
C LEU A 1 2.96 -10.50 2.26
N MET A 2 2.61 -9.27 2.61
CA MET A 2 2.86 -8.05 1.87
C MET A 2 3.53 -7.06 2.84
N ASP A 3 4.45 -6.24 2.35
CA ASP A 3 4.95 -5.11 3.12
C ASP A 3 4.33 -3.82 2.60
N THR A 4 3.93 -2.94 3.49
CA THR A 4 3.26 -1.67 3.15
C THR A 4 4.20 -0.51 3.42
N ILE A 5 3.74 0.74 3.26
CA ILE A 5 4.49 1.90 3.73
C ILE A 5 3.50 3.00 4.12
N TYR A 6 3.68 3.58 5.31
CA TYR A 6 2.94 4.79 5.67
C TYR A 6 3.42 5.98 4.84
N ILE A 7 2.49 6.83 4.40
CA ILE A 7 2.79 7.89 3.42
C ILE A 7 3.86 8.88 3.90
N ASP A 8 3.88 9.24 5.18
CA ASP A 8 4.90 10.14 5.72
C ASP A 8 6.29 9.47 5.74
N ASN A 9 6.36 8.16 5.98
CA ASN A 9 7.62 7.41 5.88
C ASN A 9 8.11 7.38 4.43
N ALA A 10 7.21 7.20 3.46
CA ALA A 10 7.55 7.23 2.04
C ALA A 10 8.11 8.61 1.62
N ALA A 11 7.48 9.68 2.08
CA ALA A 11 7.96 11.04 1.86
C ALA A 11 9.33 11.27 2.51
N ASP A 12 9.52 10.79 3.74
CA ASP A 12 10.79 10.89 4.47
C ASP A 12 11.94 10.22 3.73
N VAL A 13 11.73 9.07 3.08
CA VAL A 13 12.79 8.44 2.27
C VAL A 13 13.24 9.35 1.14
N HIS A 14 12.34 10.08 0.48
CA HIS A 14 12.73 10.99 -0.59
C HIS A 14 13.57 12.15 -0.09
N ILE A 15 13.27 12.66 1.11
CA ILE A 15 14.07 13.69 1.77
C ILE A 15 15.46 13.12 2.11
N LEU A 16 15.51 11.96 2.77
CA LEU A 16 16.76 11.27 3.10
C LEU A 16 17.60 10.97 1.86
N ALA A 17 16.97 10.55 0.76
CA ALA A 17 17.66 10.30 -0.50
C ALA A 17 18.30 11.58 -1.06
N SER A 18 17.61 12.71 -0.96
CA SER A 18 18.16 14.01 -1.38
C SER A 18 19.35 14.42 -0.51
N GLU A 19 19.18 14.40 0.82
CA GLU A 19 20.22 14.77 1.78
C GLU A 19 21.48 13.90 1.62
N LYS A 20 21.29 12.58 1.50
CA LYS A 20 22.41 11.64 1.37
C LYS A 20 23.09 11.71 0.01
N LEU A 21 22.38 12.10 -1.03
CA LEU A 21 22.98 12.35 -2.34
C LEU A 21 23.83 13.63 -2.35
N GLU A 22 23.45 14.64 -1.58
CA GLU A 22 24.27 15.85 -1.38
C GLU A 22 25.51 15.56 -0.54
N GLU A 23 25.39 14.78 0.53
CA GLU A 23 26.52 14.35 1.35
C GLU A 23 27.48 13.42 0.60
N ASN A 24 26.94 12.54 -0.25
CA ASN A 24 27.69 11.55 -1.01
C ASN A 24 27.14 11.35 -2.43
N HIS A 25 27.71 12.07 -3.39
CA HIS A 25 27.37 11.96 -4.81
C HIS A 25 27.58 10.56 -5.41
N SER A 26 28.37 9.68 -4.79
CA SER A 26 28.53 8.29 -5.26
C SER A 26 27.24 7.48 -5.16
N LEU A 27 26.23 7.97 -4.43
CA LEU A 27 24.92 7.33 -4.32
C LEU A 27 24.03 7.54 -5.56
N SER A 28 24.43 8.43 -6.47
CA SER A 28 23.68 8.70 -7.72
C SER A 28 23.50 7.45 -8.58
N GLY A 29 22.32 7.30 -9.18
CA GLY A 29 21.99 6.16 -10.05
C GLY A 29 21.64 4.86 -9.32
N ASN A 30 21.73 4.83 -7.98
CA ASN A 30 21.29 3.67 -7.21
C ASN A 30 19.78 3.53 -7.18
N ILE A 31 19.32 2.29 -7.26
CA ILE A 31 17.92 1.89 -7.06
C ILE A 31 17.75 1.34 -5.65
N TYR A 32 16.65 1.72 -4.99
CA TYR A 32 16.30 1.32 -3.63
C TYR A 32 14.86 0.82 -3.57
N PHE A 33 14.63 -0.23 -2.79
CA PHE A 33 13.30 -0.59 -2.29
C PHE A 33 13.09 0.07 -0.93
N VAL A 34 11.86 0.49 -0.67
CA VAL A 34 11.45 1.16 0.56
C VAL A 34 10.12 0.58 1.01
N SER A 35 9.96 0.37 2.31
CA SER A 35 8.76 -0.21 2.90
C SER A 35 8.72 0.06 4.40
N GLN A 36 7.72 -0.48 5.08
CA GLN A 36 7.55 -0.47 6.52
C GLN A 36 8.47 -1.47 7.23
N ASP A 37 9.13 -2.36 6.48
CA ASP A 37 10.01 -3.42 7.00
C ASP A 37 9.30 -4.38 7.98
N GLU A 38 7.97 -4.44 7.86
CA GLU A 38 7.09 -5.20 8.72
C GLU A 38 6.09 -5.96 7.84
N PRO A 39 6.48 -7.10 7.22
CA PRO A 39 5.58 -7.86 6.35
C PRO A 39 4.38 -8.40 7.12
N VAL A 40 3.17 -8.05 6.66
CA VAL A 40 1.89 -8.44 7.26
C VAL A 40 1.08 -9.33 6.31
N ALA A 41 0.04 -10.00 6.81
CA ALA A 41 -0.91 -10.66 5.93
C ALA A 41 -1.76 -9.59 5.21
N PRO A 42 -1.96 -9.68 3.88
CA PRO A 42 -2.73 -8.67 3.14
C PRO A 42 -4.14 -8.46 3.69
N TRP A 43 -4.83 -9.55 4.05
CA TRP A 43 -6.20 -9.49 4.57
C TRP A 43 -6.27 -8.90 5.97
N ASP A 44 -5.29 -9.18 6.84
CA ASP A 44 -5.22 -8.57 8.18
C ASP A 44 -5.04 -7.04 8.05
N MET A 45 -4.23 -6.57 7.10
CA MET A 45 -4.07 -5.14 6.83
C MET A 45 -5.35 -4.51 6.26
N VAL A 46 -6.04 -5.19 5.34
CA VAL A 46 -7.34 -4.74 4.82
C VAL A 46 -8.37 -4.62 5.95
N ASP A 47 -8.48 -5.64 6.79
CA ASP A 47 -9.42 -5.63 7.92
C ASP A 47 -9.06 -4.55 8.95
N ALA A 48 -7.76 -4.30 9.21
CA ALA A 48 -7.33 -3.21 10.08
C ALA A 48 -7.70 -1.82 9.53
N VAL A 49 -7.60 -1.63 8.21
CA VAL A 49 -8.06 -0.39 7.55
C VAL A 49 -9.57 -0.24 7.62
N LEU A 50 -10.34 -1.33 7.42
CA LEU A 50 -11.80 -1.33 7.56
C LEU A 50 -12.22 -1.02 9.00
N GLU A 51 -11.54 -1.61 9.99
CA GLU A 51 -11.79 -1.33 11.41
C GLU A 51 -11.52 0.14 11.74
N ALA A 52 -10.43 0.73 11.22
CA ALA A 52 -10.13 2.16 11.38
C ALA A 52 -11.25 3.04 10.79
N ALA A 53 -11.91 2.58 9.74
CA ALA A 53 -13.08 3.24 9.14
C ALA A 53 -14.42 2.93 9.84
N GLY A 54 -14.43 2.10 10.88
CA GLY A 54 -15.66 1.66 11.55
C GLY A 54 -16.51 0.68 10.74
N LEU A 55 -15.92 -0.01 9.76
CA LEU A 55 -16.58 -0.97 8.88
C LEU A 55 -16.33 -2.42 9.35
N PRO A 56 -17.24 -3.36 9.05
CA PRO A 56 -17.04 -4.77 9.40
C PRO A 56 -15.93 -5.42 8.56
N PRO A 57 -15.28 -6.48 9.07
CA PRO A 57 -14.22 -7.18 8.34
C PRO A 57 -14.75 -7.94 7.12
N VAL A 58 -13.84 -8.29 6.22
CA VAL A 58 -14.13 -9.08 5.01
C VAL A 58 -14.51 -10.51 5.41
N LYS A 59 -15.64 -11.02 4.90
CA LYS A 59 -16.12 -12.40 5.17
C LYS A 59 -16.03 -13.34 3.97
N GLY A 60 -15.89 -12.80 2.78
CA GLY A 60 -15.89 -13.55 1.52
C GLY A 60 -14.48 -13.90 1.08
N HIS A 61 -14.31 -15.07 0.47
CA HIS A 61 -13.05 -15.49 -0.11
C HIS A 61 -13.26 -16.11 -1.50
N ILE A 62 -12.37 -15.79 -2.43
CA ILE A 62 -12.26 -16.42 -3.74
C ILE A 62 -10.80 -16.78 -3.99
N SER A 63 -10.54 -17.77 -4.85
CA SER A 63 -9.17 -18.12 -5.20
C SER A 63 -8.51 -17.02 -6.05
N THR A 64 -7.19 -16.85 -5.93
CA THR A 64 -6.40 -15.93 -6.77
C THR A 64 -6.63 -16.16 -8.26
N LYS A 65 -6.76 -17.43 -8.67
CA LYS A 65 -7.06 -17.80 -10.06
C LYS A 65 -8.42 -17.29 -10.51
N THR A 66 -9.45 -17.45 -9.67
CA THR A 66 -10.80 -16.95 -9.94
C THR A 66 -10.81 -15.42 -10.05
N ALA A 67 -10.16 -14.73 -9.10
CA ALA A 67 -10.04 -13.28 -9.10
C ALA A 67 -9.31 -12.78 -10.36
N TYR A 68 -8.24 -13.46 -10.78
CA TYR A 68 -7.48 -13.10 -11.98
C TYR A 68 -8.31 -13.25 -13.26
N ILE A 69 -9.07 -14.34 -13.40
CA ILE A 69 -9.98 -14.55 -14.54
C ILE A 69 -11.07 -13.48 -14.55
N ALA A 70 -11.68 -13.18 -13.40
CA ALA A 70 -12.67 -12.11 -13.29
C ALA A 70 -12.08 -10.75 -13.68
N GLY A 71 -10.87 -10.43 -13.22
CA GLY A 71 -10.16 -9.21 -13.61
C GLY A 71 -9.91 -9.11 -15.11
N ALA A 72 -9.53 -10.20 -15.76
CA ALA A 72 -9.35 -10.23 -17.22
C ALA A 72 -10.67 -9.95 -17.96
N VAL A 73 -11.78 -10.51 -17.48
CA VAL A 73 -13.11 -10.28 -18.04
C VAL A 73 -13.55 -8.83 -17.87
N PHE A 74 -13.39 -8.26 -16.67
CA PHE A 74 -13.73 -6.85 -16.43
C PHE A 74 -12.89 -5.91 -17.28
N GLU A 75 -11.57 -6.07 -17.32
CA GLU A 75 -10.68 -5.25 -18.13
C GLU A 75 -11.06 -5.30 -19.62
N PHE A 76 -11.42 -6.47 -20.13
CA PHE A 76 -11.89 -6.63 -21.51
C PHE A 76 -13.16 -5.82 -21.78
N PHE A 77 -14.19 -5.97 -20.95
CA PHE A 77 -15.47 -5.26 -21.16
C PHE A 77 -15.37 -3.77 -20.91
N TYR A 78 -14.63 -3.33 -19.88
CA TYR A 78 -14.43 -1.92 -19.58
C TYR A 78 -13.71 -1.22 -20.74
N LYS A 79 -12.71 -1.89 -21.33
CA LYS A 79 -12.04 -1.39 -22.53
C LYS A 79 -12.95 -1.39 -23.75
N LEU A 80 -13.71 -2.48 -23.97
CA LEU A 80 -14.60 -2.62 -25.14
C LEU A 80 -15.71 -1.57 -25.16
N PHE A 81 -16.32 -1.30 -24.01
CA PHE A 81 -17.42 -0.33 -23.87
C PHE A 81 -16.96 1.07 -23.47
N ASN A 82 -15.65 1.31 -23.37
CA ASN A 82 -15.06 2.59 -22.97
C ASN A 82 -15.62 3.13 -21.64
N ILE A 83 -15.86 2.22 -20.68
CA ILE A 83 -16.34 2.56 -19.34
C ILE A 83 -15.21 3.31 -18.61
N LYS A 84 -15.53 4.47 -18.04
CA LYS A 84 -14.55 5.37 -17.41
C LYS A 84 -14.41 5.20 -15.89
N THR A 85 -15.25 4.36 -15.28
CA THR A 85 -15.14 4.02 -13.86
C THR A 85 -14.16 2.87 -13.67
N ASP A 86 -13.70 2.69 -12.44
CA ASP A 86 -12.79 1.58 -12.12
C ASP A 86 -13.55 0.24 -12.10
N PRO A 87 -12.97 -0.83 -12.68
CA PRO A 87 -13.54 -2.16 -12.57
C PRO A 87 -13.45 -2.68 -11.12
N PRO A 88 -14.41 -3.51 -10.66
CA PRO A 88 -14.39 -4.05 -9.29
C PRO A 88 -13.13 -4.85 -8.95
N ILE A 89 -12.51 -5.48 -9.95
CA ILE A 89 -11.25 -6.22 -9.82
C ILE A 89 -10.48 -6.12 -11.14
N THR A 90 -9.17 -5.97 -11.03
CA THR A 90 -8.23 -6.07 -12.15
C THR A 90 -7.31 -7.28 -11.95
N ARG A 91 -6.63 -7.71 -13.01
CA ARG A 91 -5.58 -8.73 -12.90
C ARG A 91 -4.46 -8.30 -11.96
N PHE A 92 -4.14 -7.00 -11.95
CA PHE A 92 -3.16 -6.42 -11.06
C PHE A 92 -3.57 -6.60 -9.59
N VAL A 93 -4.77 -6.15 -9.20
CA VAL A 93 -5.27 -6.29 -7.81
C VAL A 93 -5.36 -7.76 -7.39
N ALA A 94 -5.77 -8.65 -8.30
CA ALA A 94 -5.83 -10.08 -8.02
C ALA A 94 -4.45 -10.69 -7.70
N ILE A 95 -3.40 -10.29 -8.42
CA ILE A 95 -2.02 -10.75 -8.16
C ILE A 95 -1.47 -10.11 -6.90
N GLU A 96 -1.65 -8.80 -6.74
CA GLU A 96 -1.16 -8.04 -5.57
C GLU A 96 -1.68 -8.65 -4.27
N LEU A 97 -3.00 -8.84 -4.14
CA LEU A 97 -3.60 -9.40 -2.92
C LEU A 97 -3.47 -10.93 -2.84
N GLY A 98 -3.29 -11.59 -3.98
CA GLY A 98 -3.27 -13.05 -4.09
C GLY A 98 -1.89 -13.69 -3.97
N THR A 99 -0.82 -12.90 -3.89
CA THR A 99 0.55 -13.39 -3.82
C THR A 99 1.35 -12.75 -2.69
N SER A 100 2.34 -13.48 -2.19
CA SER A 100 3.26 -12.95 -1.20
C SER A 100 4.37 -12.15 -1.87
N HIS A 101 4.55 -10.89 -1.49
CA HIS A 101 5.55 -10.01 -2.07
C HIS A 101 6.05 -8.99 -1.02
N TRP A 102 7.36 -8.97 -0.78
CA TRP A 102 8.04 -7.95 0.00
C TRP A 102 9.50 -7.89 -0.44
N PHE A 103 10.16 -6.76 -0.18
CA PHE A 103 11.51 -6.50 -0.69
C PHE A 103 12.50 -6.31 0.45
N ASN A 104 13.77 -6.63 0.19
CA ASN A 104 14.84 -6.34 1.13
C ASN A 104 15.23 -4.85 1.02
N ILE A 105 15.02 -4.09 2.11
CA ILE A 105 15.33 -2.66 2.17
C ILE A 105 16.68 -2.34 2.83
N SER A 106 17.55 -3.33 3.04
CA SER A 106 18.86 -3.15 3.70
C SER A 106 19.72 -2.11 3.01
N LYS A 107 19.58 -1.95 1.69
CA LYS A 107 20.30 -0.93 0.93
C LYS A 107 19.84 0.48 1.32
N ALA A 108 18.53 0.70 1.47
CA ALA A 108 17.98 1.98 1.93
C ALA A 108 18.39 2.29 3.38
N LYS A 109 18.37 1.28 4.26
CA LYS A 109 18.86 1.41 5.64
C LYS A 109 20.32 1.81 5.72
N LYS A 110 21.17 1.15 4.94
CA LYS A 110 22.62 1.36 4.95
C LYS A 110 23.01 2.69 4.31
N ASP A 111 22.51 2.95 3.10
CA ASP A 111 23.00 4.07 2.29
C ASP A 111 22.24 5.37 2.62
N LEU A 112 20.94 5.27 2.95
CA LEU A 112 20.08 6.42 3.22
C LEU A 112 19.83 6.65 4.72
N GLY A 113 20.19 5.70 5.59
CA GLY A 113 19.83 5.74 7.01
C GLY A 113 18.32 5.58 7.26
N TYR A 114 17.57 5.08 6.28
CA TYR A 114 16.11 5.01 6.39
C TYR A 114 15.65 3.95 7.37
N TYR A 115 14.82 4.37 8.33
CA TYR A 115 14.00 3.52 9.18
C TYR A 115 12.60 4.15 9.31
N PRO A 116 11.51 3.37 9.22
CA PRO A 116 10.16 3.90 9.39
C PRO A 116 10.01 4.62 10.73
N LYS A 117 9.59 5.90 10.68
CA LYS A 117 9.41 6.74 11.87
C LYS A 117 8.01 6.56 12.48
N ILE A 118 7.02 6.33 11.62
CA ILE A 118 5.64 6.04 12.00
C ILE A 118 5.40 4.53 11.88
N SER A 119 4.92 3.88 12.94
CA SER A 119 4.55 2.47 12.90
C SER A 119 3.22 2.25 12.18
N THR A 120 2.96 1.03 11.74
CA THR A 120 1.67 0.62 11.15
C THR A 120 0.51 0.92 12.11
N GLU A 121 0.68 0.61 13.39
CA GLU A 121 -0.30 0.88 14.45
C GLU A 121 -0.63 2.37 14.59
N GLU A 122 0.40 3.24 14.66
CA GLU A 122 0.19 4.69 14.75
C GLU A 122 -0.45 5.24 13.47
N GLY A 123 -0.07 4.72 12.30
CA GLY A 123 -0.70 5.05 11.04
C GLY A 123 -2.21 4.74 11.02
N LEU A 124 -2.59 3.55 11.48
CA LEU A 124 -4.01 3.12 11.59
C LEU A 124 -4.78 3.96 12.62
N LYS A 125 -4.15 4.32 13.74
CA LYS A 125 -4.75 5.21 14.74
C LYS A 125 -5.04 6.60 14.17
N ARG A 126 -4.09 7.18 13.41
CA ARG A 126 -4.29 8.47 12.72
C ARG A 126 -5.40 8.37 11.67
N LEU A 127 -5.46 7.27 10.92
CA LEU A 127 -6.53 7.01 9.96
C LEU A 127 -7.90 6.99 10.64
N LYS A 128 -8.02 6.29 11.78
CA LYS A 128 -9.26 6.24 12.57
C LYS A 128 -9.68 7.62 13.10
N GLN A 129 -8.72 8.41 13.58
CA GLN A 129 -8.99 9.78 14.02
C GLN A 129 -9.47 10.67 12.87
N TRP A 130 -8.89 10.50 11.68
CA TRP A 130 -9.31 11.23 10.49
C TRP A 130 -10.75 10.88 10.10
N PHE A 131 -11.12 9.59 10.07
CA PHE A 131 -12.51 9.16 9.83
C PHE A 131 -13.47 9.70 10.90
N SER A 132 -13.07 9.70 12.17
CA SER A 132 -13.90 10.23 13.27
C SER A 132 -14.11 11.75 13.16
N SER A 133 -13.14 12.49 12.62
CA SER A 133 -13.20 13.95 12.50
C SER A 133 -13.89 14.42 11.20
N ASN A 134 -13.86 13.59 10.15
CA ASN A 134 -14.35 13.95 8.81
C ASN A 134 -15.60 13.16 8.39
N GLY A 135 -15.96 12.08 9.09
CA GLY A 135 -17.10 11.21 8.79
C GLY A 135 -18.46 11.90 8.93
N ASP A 136 -18.55 12.94 9.75
CA ASP A 136 -19.79 13.71 9.95
C ASP A 136 -20.07 14.73 8.82
N LYS A 137 -19.11 15.04 7.96
CA LYS A 137 -19.24 16.10 6.95
C LYS A 137 -19.76 15.64 5.57
N LYS A 138 -20.15 14.38 5.42
CA LYS A 138 -20.62 13.81 4.14
C LYS A 138 -22.14 13.58 4.05
N ASN A 139 -22.89 13.96 5.08
CA ASN A 139 -24.36 13.82 5.13
C ASN A 139 -25.13 15.16 5.03
N GLU A 140 -24.51 16.25 4.58
CA GLU A 140 -25.18 17.51 4.22
C GLU A 140 -25.14 17.78 2.71
#